data_AF-A0A9P7SSW7-F1
#
_entry.id   AF-A0A9P7SSW7-F1
#
_cell.length_a   1.000
_cell.length_b   1.000
_cell.length_c   1.000
_cell.angle_alpha   90.00
_cell.angle_beta   90.00
_cell.angle_gamma   90.00
#
_symmetry.space_group_name_H-M   'P 1'
#
loop_
_entity.id
_entity.type
_entity.pdbx_description
1 polymer ?
#
loop_
_entity_poly.entity_id
_entity_poly.type
_entity_poly.pdbx_seq_one_letter_code
_entity_poly.pdbx_strand_id
1 'polypeptide(L)'
;APPKAQAATNSPEPDEKKPEPSAEDDPTLNFTQVMNGLQSVYPKTAMKDISTSYCFICLLHLANEKGLVIDSSENLDELRIRKDWTAEVTEGGE
;
A
#
# COMPACT_ATOMS: atom_id res chain seq x y z
N ALA A 1 -59.23 -22.59 -18.08
CA ALA A 1 -58.99 -22.21 -16.67
C ALA A 1 -58.33 -23.39 -15.95
N PRO A 2 -57.47 -23.15 -14.93
CA PRO A 2 -56.12 -23.76 -14.66
C PRO A 2 -56.19 -25.10 -13.88
N PRO A 3 -55.12 -25.73 -13.26
CA PRO A 3 -53.68 -25.39 -13.05
C PRO A 3 -52.68 -26.56 -13.37
N LYS A 4 -51.35 -26.39 -13.39
CA LYS A 4 -50.34 -26.69 -12.32
C LYS A 4 -48.94 -26.63 -12.97
N ALA A 5 -48.01 -25.78 -12.54
CA ALA A 5 -47.03 -25.97 -11.44
C ALA A 5 -45.79 -26.82 -11.81
N GLN A 6 -44.63 -26.13 -11.90
CA GLN A 6 -43.27 -26.53 -11.45
C GLN A 6 -42.58 -27.69 -12.22
N ALA A 7 -41.27 -27.73 -12.48
CA ALA A 7 -40.13 -27.10 -11.83
C ALA A 7 -39.00 -26.89 -12.85
N ALA A 8 -38.38 -25.70 -12.83
CA ALA A 8 -37.07 -25.48 -13.44
C ALA A 8 -36.00 -25.94 -12.44
N THR A 9 -35.30 -27.03 -12.75
CA THR A 9 -34.11 -27.46 -12.02
C THR A 9 -32.93 -26.64 -12.50
N ASN A 10 -32.65 -25.54 -11.79
CA ASN A 10 -31.44 -24.76 -11.97
C ASN A 10 -30.30 -25.47 -11.21
N SER A 11 -29.40 -26.11 -11.94
CA SER A 11 -28.14 -26.59 -11.39
C SER A 11 -27.27 -25.37 -11.04
N PRO A 12 -26.72 -25.24 -9.82
CA PRO A 12 -25.68 -24.26 -9.57
C PRO A 12 -24.36 -24.79 -10.12
N GLU A 13 -23.85 -24.12 -11.16
CA GLU A 13 -22.44 -24.18 -11.53
C GLU A 13 -21.58 -23.85 -10.30
N PRO A 14 -20.46 -24.56 -10.08
CA PRO A 14 -19.55 -24.23 -8.99
C PRO A 14 -18.96 -22.85 -9.27
N ASP A 15 -19.26 -21.94 -8.36
CA ASP A 15 -18.69 -20.60 -8.22
C ASP A 15 -17.16 -20.68 -8.40
N GLU A 16 -16.69 -20.30 -9.59
CA GLU A 16 -15.29 -20.06 -9.86
C GLU A 16 -14.87 -18.87 -8.99
N LYS A 17 -14.43 -19.19 -7.77
CA LYS A 17 -13.80 -18.23 -6.84
C LYS A 17 -12.68 -17.53 -7.58
N LYS A 18 -13.00 -16.34 -8.11
CA LYS A 18 -12.02 -15.32 -8.45
C LYS A 18 -11.10 -15.17 -7.25
N PRO A 19 -9.77 -15.26 -7.40
CA PRO A 19 -8.87 -15.15 -6.26
C PRO A 19 -9.08 -13.79 -5.62
N GLU A 20 -9.60 -13.81 -4.39
CA GLU A 20 -9.60 -12.66 -3.50
C GLU A 20 -8.13 -12.29 -3.25
N PRO A 21 -7.73 -11.00 -3.35
CA PRO A 21 -6.37 -10.61 -3.10
C PRO A 21 -6.02 -11.02 -1.67
N SER A 22 -5.13 -12.00 -1.57
CA SER A 22 -4.61 -12.48 -0.28
C SER A 22 -3.78 -11.33 0.29
N ALA A 23 -3.99 -11.00 1.57
CA ALA A 23 -3.28 -9.94 2.29
C ALA A 23 -1.76 -10.21 2.47
N GLU A 24 -1.18 -11.07 1.64
CA GLU A 24 0.21 -11.53 1.68
C GLU A 24 1.11 -10.81 0.66
N ASP A 25 0.57 -9.88 -0.14
CA ASP A 25 1.30 -9.21 -1.24
C ASP A 25 1.48 -7.70 -1.04
N ASP A 26 1.30 -7.17 0.18
CA ASP A 26 1.61 -5.78 0.44
C ASP A 26 3.11 -5.59 0.72
N PRO A 27 3.89 -5.02 -0.22
CA PRO A 27 5.32 -4.90 -0.06
C PRO A 27 5.64 -3.94 1.09
N THR A 28 6.18 -4.48 2.18
CA THR A 28 6.79 -3.67 3.24
C THR A 28 8.17 -3.21 2.79
N LEU A 29 8.38 -1.90 2.74
CA LEU A 29 9.66 -1.30 2.35
C LEU A 29 10.41 -0.83 3.60
N ASN A 30 11.71 -1.09 3.64
CA ASN A 30 12.58 -0.51 4.67
C ASN A 30 13.08 0.86 4.21
N PHE A 31 13.18 1.83 5.11
CA PHE A 31 13.68 3.17 4.79
C PHE A 31 15.13 3.14 4.30
N THR A 32 15.95 2.24 4.82
CA THR A 32 17.30 1.99 4.27
C THR A 32 17.27 1.54 2.80
N GLN A 33 16.29 0.71 2.40
CA GLN A 33 16.16 0.30 1.00
C GLN A 33 15.77 1.48 0.11
N VAL A 34 14.87 2.34 0.58
CA VAL A 34 14.51 3.58 -0.12
C VAL A 34 15.74 4.46 -0.32
N MET A 35 16.56 4.65 0.73
CA MET A 35 17.80 5.42 0.66
C MET A 35 18.80 4.88 -0.37
N ASN A 36 19.00 3.57 -0.38
CA ASN A 36 19.87 2.92 -1.36
C ASN A 36 19.32 3.03 -2.79
N GLY A 37 17.99 2.97 -2.95
CA GLY A 37 17.31 3.19 -4.22
C GLY A 37 17.50 4.62 -4.74
N LEU A 38 17.37 5.61 -3.86
CA LEU A 38 17.59 7.02 -4.22
C LEU A 38 19.00 7.21 -4.81
N GLN A 39 20.03 6.60 -4.22
CA GLN A 39 21.43 6.71 -4.70
C GLN A 39 21.61 6.27 -6.16
N SER A 40 20.74 5.41 -6.66
CA SER A 40 20.78 4.93 -8.05
C SER A 40 20.12 5.89 -9.04
N VAL A 41 19.18 6.73 -8.57
CA VAL A 41 18.40 7.64 -9.43
C VAL A 41 18.91 9.08 -9.39
N TYR A 42 19.65 9.48 -8.35
CA TYR A 42 20.26 10.82 -8.28
C TYR A 42 21.76 10.80 -8.58
N PRO A 43 22.27 11.84 -9.28
CA PRO A 43 23.71 12.01 -9.45
C PRO A 43 24.41 12.24 -8.11
N LYS A 44 25.67 11.80 -8.00
CA LYS A 44 26.48 11.83 -6.77
C LYS A 44 26.59 13.20 -6.11
N THR A 45 26.51 14.29 -6.88
CA THR A 45 26.56 15.66 -6.35
C THR A 45 25.28 16.00 -5.59
N ALA A 46 24.11 15.78 -6.19
CA ALA A 46 22.81 16.02 -5.54
C ALA A 46 22.58 15.09 -4.34
N MET A 47 23.11 13.87 -4.40
CA MET A 47 23.06 12.91 -3.29
C MET A 47 23.70 13.43 -2.00
N LYS A 48 24.73 14.27 -2.09
CA LYS A 48 25.39 14.84 -0.90
C LYS A 48 24.52 15.86 -0.17
N ASP A 49 23.57 16.46 -0.89
CA ASP A 49 22.65 17.46 -0.34
C ASP A 49 21.40 16.79 0.26
N ILE A 50 21.20 15.49 0.02
CA ILE A 50 20.11 14.70 0.58
C ILE A 50 20.56 14.13 1.93
N SER A 51 20.00 14.67 3.01
CA SER A 51 20.21 14.13 4.36
C SER A 51 19.14 13.12 4.75
N THR A 52 19.46 12.21 5.68
CA THR A 52 18.50 11.26 6.26
C THR A 52 17.25 11.96 6.79
N SER A 53 17.45 13.08 7.49
CA SER A 53 16.37 13.90 8.05
C SER A 53 15.46 14.48 6.96
N TYR A 54 16.02 14.93 5.83
CA TYR A 54 15.23 15.47 4.72
C TYR A 54 14.30 14.41 4.13
N CYS A 55 14.84 13.22 3.81
CA CYS A 55 14.01 12.11 3.31
C CYS A 55 12.97 11.66 4.33
N PHE A 56 13.29 11.68 5.63
CA PHE A 56 12.32 11.34 6.66
C PHE A 56 11.17 12.35 6.69
N ILE A 57 11.48 13.64 6.61
CA ILE A 57 10.44 14.69 6.51
C ILE A 57 9.59 14.47 5.25
N CYS A 58 10.19 14.19 4.09
CA CYS A 58 9.44 13.87 2.87
C CYS A 58 8.53 12.65 3.04
N LEU A 59 9.02 11.60 3.72
CA LEU A 59 8.23 10.41 4.00
C LEU A 59 7.00 10.72 4.86
N LEU A 60 7.12 11.60 5.86
CA LEU A 60 5.97 12.03 6.68
C LEU A 60 4.92 12.78 5.86
N HIS A 61 5.34 13.63 4.93
CA HIS A 61 4.42 14.31 4.03
C HIS A 61 3.67 13.28 3.15
N LEU A 62 4.39 12.32 2.59
CA LEU A 62 3.78 11.24 1.79
C LEU A 62 2.84 10.37 2.62
N ALA A 63 3.15 10.08 3.88
CA ALA A 63 2.27 9.33 4.75
C ALA A 63 0.93 10.02 4.95
N ASN A 64 0.95 11.34 5.17
CA ASN A 64 -0.25 12.14 5.33
C ASN A 64 -1.05 12.28 4.02
N GLU A 65 -0.38 12.49 2.89
CA GLU A 65 -1.04 12.75 1.60
C GLU A 65 -1.50 11.49 0.87
N LYS A 66 -0.76 10.38 1.07
CA LYS A 66 -0.96 9.14 0.31
C LYS A 66 -1.42 7.99 1.19
N GLY A 67 -1.61 8.16 2.50
CA GLY A 67 -1.99 7.08 3.39
C GLY A 67 -0.91 6.00 3.44
N LEU A 68 0.23 6.32 4.08
CA LEU A 68 1.27 5.35 4.39
C LEU A 68 1.32 5.11 5.89
N VAL A 69 1.53 3.86 6.29
CA VAL A 69 1.86 3.48 7.66
C VAL A 69 3.37 3.42 7.80
N ILE A 70 3.89 4.03 8.87
CA ILE A 70 5.31 4.01 9.20
C ILE A 70 5.45 3.37 10.59
N ASP A 71 6.15 2.23 10.65
CA ASP A 71 6.46 1.52 11.89
C ASP A 71 7.96 1.63 12.20
N SER A 72 8.33 2.08 13.39
CA SER A 72 9.72 2.15 13.83
C SER A 72 10.21 0.83 14.45
N SER A 73 11.47 0.48 14.26
CA SER A 73 12.12 -0.59 15.02
C SER A 73 12.30 -0.21 16.50
N GLU A 74 12.52 -1.21 17.36
CA GLU A 74 12.76 -1.01 18.80
C GLU A 74 13.99 -0.13 19.08
N ASN A 75 15.03 -0.22 18.23
CA ASN A 75 16.26 0.55 18.37
C ASN A 75 16.22 1.90 17.62
N LEU A 76 15.11 2.25 16.97
CA LEU A 76 14.93 3.46 16.14
C LEU A 76 15.96 3.61 15.00
N ASP A 77 16.57 2.51 14.59
CA ASP A 77 17.57 2.42 13.53
C ASP A 77 16.96 2.18 12.14
N GLU A 78 15.70 1.74 12.09
CA GLU A 78 15.00 1.42 10.84
C GLU A 78 13.53 1.79 10.91
N LEU A 79 12.96 2.13 9.74
CA LEU A 79 11.53 2.39 9.56
C LEU A 79 10.97 1.46 8.48
N ARG A 80 9.85 0.81 8.80
CA ARG A 80 9.08 -0.01 7.87
C ARG A 80 7.92 0.81 7.33
N ILE A 81 7.78 0.83 6.02
CA ILE A 81 6.82 1.65 5.28
C ILE A 81 5.85 0.71 4.59
N ARG A 82 4.55 0.90 4.81
CA ARG A 82 3.48 0.10 4.21
C ARG A 82 2.38 1.01 3.68
N LYS A 83 1.68 0.57 2.66
CA LYS A 83 0.50 1.28 2.16
C LYS A 83 -0.66 1.05 3.12
N ASP A 84 -1.35 2.13 3.50
CA ASP A 84 -2.65 2.02 4.14
C ASP A 84 -3.75 2.05 3.06
N TRP A 85 -4.41 0.91 2.84
CA TRP A 85 -5.55 0.81 1.91
C TRP A 85 -6.87 1.26 2.53
N THR A 86 -6.89 1.46 3.84
CA THR A 86 -8.07 1.88 4.60
C THR A 86 -8.10 3.37 4.88
N ALA A 87 -6.98 4.06 4.67
CA ALA A 87 -6.89 5.51 4.79
C ALA A 87 -7.81 6.17 3.74
N GLU A 88 -8.85 6.85 4.22
CA GLU A 88 -9.61 7.79 3.40
C GLU A 88 -8.65 8.90 2.98
N VAL A 89 -8.34 8.97 1.67
CA VAL A 89 -7.57 10.09 1.14
C VAL A 89 -8.45 11.31 1.28
N THR A 90 -8.30 12.06 2.38
CA THR A 90 -8.79 13.42 2.46
C THR A 90 -7.98 14.20 1.43
N GLU A 91 -8.43 14.22 0.18
CA GLU A 91 -8.07 15.29 -0.74
C GLU A 91 -8.36 16.57 0.03
N GLY A 92 -7.31 17.28 0.41
CA GLY A 92 -7.41 18.57 1.07
C GLY A 92 -8.28 19.45 0.19
N GLY A 93 -9.53 19.64 0.61
CA GLY A 93 -10.43 20.59 0.02
C GLY A 93 -9.92 22.00 0.29
N GLU A 94 -9.55 22.66 -0.81
CA GLU A 94 -9.37 24.11 -1.02
C GLU A 94 -8.16 24.81 -0.37
#